data_AF-A0A7J6QTD4-F1
#
_entry.id   AF-A0A7J6QTD4-F1
#
_cell.length_a   1.000
_cell.length_b   1.000
_cell.length_c   1.000
_cell.angle_alpha   90.00
_cell.angle_beta   90.00
_cell.angle_gamma   90.00
#
_symmetry.space_group_name_H-M   'P 1'
#
loop_
_entity.id
_entity.type
_entity.pdbx_description
1 polymer ?
#
loop_
_entity_poly.entity_id
_entity_poly.type
_entity_poly.pdbx_seq_one_letter_code
_entity_poly.pdbx_strand_id
1 'polypeptide(L)'
;MKTAIFVALPALAHASFEEAEGTEGWVEDHNYFRCLHGAEAVEWSTELESSAQAWADHLAAEGGTLEHSGSYSSAPYAGENLAMGYGSAPAVCNGTDSNYNQHCAVWNWYNEYNQFMKGHCDTWKDVSGIGHFTAMVWKGANKIGCAQSGDYYVCQYGHTNCMAEDPNGSNYGGRDCFEGVPSKLANFNIGLCPEDGTCVGCRDDLLENDAQARLEQCGAGPVEETVWERQQQPQQQVPSAANTLSVLMIMYVLVFMQVLPNHPFAI
;
A
#
# COMPACT_ATOMS: atom_id res chain seq x y z
N MET A 1 20.43 10.45 -47.93
CA MET A 1 20.54 9.50 -46.81
C MET A 1 20.01 10.21 -45.57
N LYS A 2 18.85 9.79 -45.04
CA LYS A 2 18.31 10.34 -43.79
C LYS A 2 18.88 9.51 -42.65
N THR A 3 19.72 10.13 -41.83
CA THR A 3 20.25 9.54 -40.60
C THR A 3 19.10 9.40 -39.61
N ALA A 4 18.70 8.15 -39.32
CA ALA A 4 17.79 7.88 -38.22
C ALA A 4 18.58 8.02 -36.92
N ILE A 5 18.21 9.03 -36.12
CA ILE A 5 18.68 9.14 -34.73
C ILE A 5 17.86 8.12 -33.95
N PHE A 6 18.47 7.00 -33.59
CA PHE A 6 17.94 6.12 -32.57
C PHE A 6 18.19 6.81 -31.23
N VAL A 7 17.15 7.43 -30.67
CA VAL A 7 17.13 7.77 -29.26
C VAL A 7 17.03 6.43 -28.54
N ALA A 8 18.12 5.99 -27.91
CA ALA A 8 18.03 4.91 -26.94
C ALA A 8 17.12 5.40 -25.81
N LEU A 9 15.91 4.84 -25.74
CA LEU A 9 15.11 4.94 -24.52
C LEU A 9 15.98 4.36 -23.40
N PRO A 10 16.01 4.99 -22.21
CA PRO A 10 16.63 4.37 -21.06
C PRO A 10 16.00 2.99 -20.90
N ALA A 11 16.82 1.97 -20.61
CA ALA A 11 16.31 0.65 -20.30
C ALA A 11 15.27 0.84 -19.19
N LEU A 12 13.99 0.63 -19.51
CA LEU A 12 12.90 0.70 -18.55
C LEU A 12 13.24 -0.39 -17.52
N ALA A 13 13.60 0.04 -16.30
CA ALA A 13 13.65 -0.87 -15.17
C ALA A 13 12.24 -1.44 -15.05
N HIS A 14 12.11 -2.76 -15.20
CA HIS A 14 10.80 -3.39 -15.15
C HIS A 14 10.35 -3.36 -13.70
N ALA A 15 9.50 -2.39 -13.33
CA ALA A 15 8.90 -2.38 -12.01
C ALA A 15 7.88 -3.52 -11.92
N SER A 16 8.06 -4.43 -10.98
CA SER A 16 7.15 -5.54 -10.70
C SER A 16 6.78 -5.55 -9.23
N PHE A 17 5.62 -6.11 -8.91
CA PHE A 17 5.17 -6.23 -7.53
C PHE A 17 5.58 -7.61 -6.98
N GLU A 18 6.18 -7.64 -5.79
CA GLU A 18 6.61 -8.87 -5.08
C GLU A 18 7.76 -9.67 -5.72
N GLU A 19 8.57 -9.07 -6.60
CA GLU A 19 9.68 -9.76 -7.29
C GLU A 19 11.07 -9.54 -6.67
N ALA A 20 11.24 -8.47 -5.89
CA ALA A 20 12.52 -8.11 -5.27
C ALA A 20 12.34 -7.74 -3.80
N GLU A 21 13.39 -7.91 -2.99
CA GLU A 21 13.37 -7.60 -1.55
C GLU A 21 14.33 -6.44 -1.22
N GLY A 22 14.20 -5.86 -0.03
CA GLY A 22 15.01 -4.72 0.40
C GLY A 22 14.74 -3.47 -0.44
N THR A 23 15.79 -2.64 -0.62
CA THR A 23 15.70 -1.36 -1.34
C THR A 23 15.07 -1.48 -2.72
N GLU A 24 15.44 -2.49 -3.50
CA GLU A 24 14.91 -2.71 -4.85
C GLU A 24 13.41 -3.01 -4.80
N GLY A 25 12.99 -3.93 -3.93
CA GLY A 25 11.58 -4.27 -3.74
C GLY A 25 10.71 -3.08 -3.30
N TRP A 26 11.19 -2.26 -2.37
CA TRP A 26 10.48 -1.04 -1.99
C TRP A 26 10.24 -0.12 -3.19
N VAL A 27 11.26 0.05 -4.05
CA VAL A 27 11.16 0.92 -5.22
C VAL A 27 10.26 0.30 -6.29
N GLU A 28 10.43 -0.98 -6.59
CA GLU A 28 9.69 -1.68 -7.65
C GLU A 28 8.21 -1.79 -7.32
N ASP A 29 7.84 -2.21 -6.11
CA ASP A 29 6.44 -2.32 -5.70
C ASP A 29 5.72 -0.97 -5.80
N HIS A 30 6.36 0.10 -5.32
CA HIS A 30 5.78 1.44 -5.42
C HIS A 30 5.69 1.89 -6.87
N ASN A 31 6.72 1.66 -7.69
CA ASN A 31 6.73 2.07 -9.08
C ASN A 31 5.73 1.31 -9.94
N TYR A 32 5.43 0.06 -9.61
CA TYR A 32 4.35 -0.72 -10.20
C TYR A 32 3.00 -0.01 -10.00
N PHE A 33 2.65 0.32 -8.75
CA PHE A 33 1.39 1.03 -8.46
C PHE A 33 1.39 2.48 -8.96
N ARG A 34 2.52 3.18 -8.90
CA ARG A 34 2.63 4.53 -9.46
C ARG A 34 2.39 4.52 -10.96
N CYS A 35 2.92 3.53 -11.68
CA CYS A 35 2.68 3.38 -13.10
C CYS A 35 1.19 3.16 -13.42
N LEU A 36 0.50 2.27 -12.69
CA LEU A 36 -0.94 2.08 -12.83
C LEU A 36 -1.70 3.42 -12.75
N HIS A 37 -1.29 4.29 -11.84
CA HIS A 37 -1.92 5.60 -11.62
C HIS A 37 -1.29 6.76 -12.43
N GLY A 38 -0.37 6.46 -13.35
CA GLY A 38 0.28 7.45 -14.22
C GLY A 38 1.13 8.47 -13.45
N ALA A 39 1.67 8.09 -12.31
CA ALA A 39 2.70 8.82 -11.59
C ALA A 39 4.08 8.37 -12.07
N GLU A 40 5.03 9.31 -12.17
CA GLU A 40 6.41 9.01 -12.57
C GLU A 40 7.11 8.14 -11.51
N ALA A 41 8.09 7.34 -11.91
CA ALA A 41 8.83 6.49 -10.99
C ALA A 41 9.57 7.32 -9.91
N VAL A 42 9.59 6.82 -8.68
CA VAL A 42 10.46 7.31 -7.62
C VAL A 42 11.81 6.60 -7.65
N GLU A 43 12.84 7.29 -7.20
CA GLU A 43 14.17 6.73 -7.00
C GLU A 43 14.49 6.63 -5.49
N TRP A 44 15.30 5.64 -5.11
CA TRP A 44 15.75 5.51 -3.73
C TRP A 44 16.54 6.75 -3.27
N SER A 45 16.35 7.13 -2.01
CA SER A 45 17.12 8.16 -1.32
C SER A 45 17.63 7.60 0.01
N THR A 46 18.95 7.53 0.13
CA THR A 46 19.61 7.10 1.38
C THR A 46 19.36 8.06 2.54
N GLU A 47 19.06 9.34 2.26
CA GLU A 47 18.66 10.30 3.31
C GLU A 47 17.28 10.00 3.87
N LEU A 48 16.32 9.71 2.99
CA LEU A 48 14.97 9.32 3.39
C LEU A 48 14.98 7.96 4.09
N GLU A 49 15.81 7.02 3.62
CA GLU A 49 16.05 5.74 4.30
C GLU A 49 16.59 5.97 5.71
N SER A 50 17.60 6.82 5.88
CA SER A 50 18.19 7.12 7.19
C SER A 50 17.15 7.73 8.14
N SER A 51 16.33 8.65 7.63
CA SER A 51 15.22 9.27 8.37
C SER A 51 14.14 8.25 8.75
N ALA A 52 13.73 7.41 7.79
CA ALA A 52 12.76 6.34 8.01
C ALA A 52 13.27 5.29 9.02
N GLN A 53 14.55 4.92 8.96
CA GLN A 53 15.16 3.97 9.88
C GLN A 53 15.21 4.51 11.30
N ALA A 54 15.61 5.77 11.47
CA ALA A 54 15.58 6.42 12.78
C ALA A 54 14.17 6.41 13.39
N TRP A 55 13.13 6.58 12.57
CA TRP A 55 11.75 6.51 13.02
C TRP A 55 11.26 5.09 13.28
N ALA A 56 11.60 4.12 12.42
CA ALA A 56 11.27 2.73 12.63
C ALA A 56 11.86 2.21 13.95
N ASP A 57 13.14 2.53 14.22
CA ASP A 57 13.82 2.20 15.47
C ASP A 57 13.16 2.85 16.67
N HIS A 58 12.71 4.11 16.53
CA HIS A 58 11.97 4.80 17.58
C HIS A 58 10.63 4.09 17.90
N LEU A 59 9.83 3.78 16.89
CA LEU A 59 8.56 3.06 17.06
C LEU A 59 8.77 1.69 17.70
N ALA A 60 9.81 0.96 17.27
CA ALA A 60 10.16 -0.34 17.83
C ALA A 60 10.62 -0.24 19.30
N ALA A 61 11.32 0.83 19.66
CA ALA A 61 11.82 1.05 21.02
C ALA A 61 10.72 1.47 22.00
N GLU A 62 9.81 2.36 21.59
CA GLU A 62 8.67 2.78 22.41
C GLU A 62 7.68 1.62 22.58
N GLY A 63 7.42 0.88 21.51
CA GLY A 63 6.45 -0.21 21.46
C GLY A 63 5.01 0.30 21.59
N GLY A 64 4.13 -0.12 20.67
CA GLY A 64 2.71 0.25 20.71
C GLY A 64 2.19 0.80 19.40
N THR A 65 1.42 1.89 19.47
CA THR A 65 0.65 2.46 18.36
C THR A 65 1.54 3.16 17.34
N LEU A 66 1.14 3.07 16.06
CA LEU A 66 1.76 3.86 15.01
C LEU A 66 1.52 5.35 15.22
N GLU A 67 2.58 6.13 15.24
CA GLU A 67 2.56 7.59 15.22
C GLU A 67 3.52 8.14 14.17
N HIS A 68 3.11 9.22 13.51
CA HIS A 68 3.89 9.85 12.46
C HIS A 68 5.10 10.59 13.02
N SER A 69 6.18 10.58 12.24
CA SER A 69 7.37 11.36 12.52
C SER A 69 7.17 12.85 12.27
N GLY A 70 8.22 13.63 12.55
CA GLY A 70 8.32 15.03 12.18
C GLY A 70 8.67 15.30 10.70
N SER A 71 8.62 14.29 9.81
CA SER A 71 9.11 14.37 8.42
C SER A 71 8.52 15.50 7.56
N TYR A 72 7.32 15.99 7.87
CA TYR A 72 6.76 17.19 7.19
C TYR A 72 7.40 18.51 7.64
N SER A 73 8.08 18.52 8.79
CA SER A 73 8.55 19.73 9.48
C SER A 73 10.08 19.81 9.60
N SER A 74 10.81 18.74 9.29
CA SER A 74 12.27 18.68 9.34
C SER A 74 12.85 18.03 8.09
N ALA A 75 13.94 18.59 7.58
CA ALA A 75 14.66 18.01 6.45
C ALA A 75 15.28 16.63 6.79
N PRO A 76 15.31 15.67 5.85
CA PRO A 76 14.69 15.74 4.53
C PRO A 76 13.15 15.77 4.64
N TYR A 77 12.51 16.75 3.99
CA TYR A 77 11.07 16.92 4.10
C TYR A 77 10.38 15.85 3.25
N ALA A 78 9.41 15.15 3.85
CA ALA A 78 8.70 14.06 3.18
C ALA A 78 7.28 13.88 3.70
N GLY A 79 6.43 13.27 2.88
CA GLY A 79 5.25 12.57 3.39
C GLY A 79 5.65 11.19 3.92
N GLU A 80 4.76 10.53 4.66
CA GLU A 80 5.10 9.29 5.37
C GLU A 80 3.93 8.31 5.39
N ASN A 81 4.26 7.03 5.17
CA ASN A 81 3.39 5.89 5.44
C ASN A 81 4.01 5.02 6.54
N LEU A 82 3.14 4.47 7.38
CA LEU A 82 3.49 3.56 8.47
C LEU A 82 2.70 2.27 8.35
N ALA A 83 3.32 1.16 8.72
CA ALA A 83 2.65 -0.13 8.87
C ALA A 83 3.23 -0.89 10.06
N MET A 84 2.41 -1.79 10.63
CA MET A 84 2.82 -2.65 11.72
C MET A 84 2.29 -4.07 11.48
N GLY A 85 3.18 -5.05 11.44
CA GLY A 85 2.83 -6.47 11.30
C GLY A 85 2.69 -7.14 12.68
N TYR A 86 1.49 -7.51 13.13
CA TYR A 86 1.36 -8.27 14.38
C TYR A 86 1.80 -9.75 14.23
N GLY A 87 2.46 -10.28 15.26
CA GLY A 87 3.04 -11.63 15.28
C GLY A 87 2.10 -12.82 15.01
N SER A 88 2.66 -13.82 14.33
CA SER A 88 2.23 -15.23 14.19
C SER A 88 0.85 -15.57 13.59
N ALA A 89 -0.03 -14.60 13.34
CA ALA A 89 -1.15 -14.79 12.43
C ALA A 89 -0.70 -14.39 11.02
N PRO A 90 -1.02 -15.15 9.96
CA PRO A 90 -0.76 -14.67 8.62
C PRO A 90 -1.58 -13.40 8.42
N ALA A 91 -0.88 -12.29 8.19
CA ALA A 91 -1.53 -11.14 7.62
C ALA A 91 -1.83 -11.54 6.19
N VAL A 92 -3.09 -11.44 5.77
CA VAL A 92 -3.45 -11.72 4.38
C VAL A 92 -2.83 -10.61 3.52
N CYS A 93 -1.66 -10.90 2.96
CA CYS A 93 -0.89 -10.01 2.12
C CYS A 93 -1.14 -10.41 0.68
N ASN A 94 -1.71 -9.50 -0.12
CA ASN A 94 -1.99 -9.78 -1.52
C ASN A 94 -2.79 -11.09 -1.76
N GLY A 95 -3.68 -11.46 -0.81
CA GLY A 95 -4.44 -12.72 -0.90
C GLY A 95 -3.67 -13.99 -0.54
N THR A 96 -2.42 -13.87 -0.08
CA THR A 96 -1.60 -14.99 0.41
C THR A 96 -1.49 -14.96 1.94
N ASP A 97 -1.50 -16.16 2.55
CA ASP A 97 -1.14 -16.32 3.95
C ASP A 97 0.39 -16.33 4.06
N SER A 98 0.99 -15.16 4.26
CA SER A 98 2.43 -15.00 4.48
C SER A 98 2.71 -14.35 5.83
N ASN A 99 3.96 -14.42 6.28
CA ASN A 99 4.42 -13.51 7.32
C ASN A 99 4.35 -12.08 6.78
N TYR A 100 4.05 -11.12 7.66
CA TYR A 100 4.06 -9.71 7.28
C TYR A 100 5.48 -9.30 6.86
N ASN A 101 5.64 -8.80 5.65
CA ASN A 101 6.89 -8.33 5.06
C ASN A 101 6.71 -6.95 4.40
N GLN A 102 7.72 -6.49 3.67
CA GLN A 102 7.66 -5.21 2.96
C GLN A 102 6.52 -5.15 1.93
N HIS A 103 6.33 -6.20 1.15
CA HIS A 103 5.27 -6.31 0.14
C HIS A 103 3.88 -6.17 0.75
N CYS A 104 3.68 -6.78 1.92
CA CYS A 104 2.47 -6.61 2.72
C CYS A 104 2.19 -5.14 3.07
N ALA A 105 3.23 -4.38 3.47
CA ALA A 105 3.08 -2.97 3.78
C ALA A 105 2.61 -2.19 2.54
N VAL A 106 3.31 -2.38 1.41
CA VAL A 106 2.98 -1.70 0.15
C VAL A 106 1.58 -2.05 -0.35
N TRP A 107 1.22 -3.34 -0.34
CA TRP A 107 -0.10 -3.80 -0.72
C TRP A 107 -1.19 -3.21 0.17
N ASN A 108 -1.03 -3.23 1.49
CA ASN A 108 -2.05 -2.72 2.41
C ASN A 108 -2.27 -1.22 2.24
N TRP A 109 -1.19 -0.46 2.01
CA TRP A 109 -1.27 0.96 1.67
C TRP A 109 -1.99 1.17 0.33
N TYR A 110 -1.67 0.40 -0.70
CA TYR A 110 -2.34 0.48 -1.99
C TYR A 110 -3.83 0.11 -1.91
N ASN A 111 -4.16 -0.94 -1.15
CA ASN A 111 -5.49 -1.52 -1.06
C ASN A 111 -6.53 -0.56 -0.44
N GLU A 112 -6.11 0.58 0.11
CA GLU A 112 -7.02 1.69 0.41
C GLU A 112 -7.77 2.20 -0.83
N TYR A 113 -7.14 2.14 -2.01
CA TYR A 113 -7.81 2.43 -3.29
C TYR A 113 -9.02 1.52 -3.48
N ASN A 114 -8.79 0.20 -3.41
CA ASN A 114 -9.82 -0.81 -3.61
C ASN A 114 -10.94 -0.75 -2.56
N GLN A 115 -10.59 -0.46 -1.31
CA GLN A 115 -11.52 -0.46 -0.19
C GLN A 115 -12.37 0.81 -0.09
N PHE A 116 -11.77 1.97 -0.39
CA PHE A 116 -12.37 3.26 -0.04
C PHE A 116 -12.48 4.22 -1.22
N MET A 117 -11.50 4.24 -2.12
CA MET A 117 -11.46 5.24 -3.20
C MET A 117 -12.21 4.81 -4.46
N LYS A 118 -12.23 3.50 -4.76
CA LYS A 118 -12.89 2.97 -5.96
C LYS A 118 -14.39 3.27 -5.94
N GLY A 119 -14.89 3.90 -6.99
CA GLY A 119 -16.24 4.44 -7.14
C GLY A 119 -16.39 5.89 -6.67
N HIS A 120 -15.31 6.53 -6.20
CA HIS A 120 -15.33 7.85 -5.55
C HIS A 120 -14.31 8.83 -6.14
N CYS A 121 -13.86 8.63 -7.38
CA CYS A 121 -12.85 9.49 -7.99
C CYS A 121 -13.18 10.97 -8.06
N ASP A 122 -14.43 11.37 -8.23
CA ASP A 122 -14.79 12.79 -8.29
C ASP A 122 -14.84 13.44 -6.89
N THR A 123 -14.80 12.65 -5.82
CA THR A 123 -14.94 13.14 -4.44
C THR A 123 -13.84 12.58 -3.52
N TRP A 124 -12.72 12.13 -4.09
CA TRP A 124 -11.73 11.35 -3.36
C TRP A 124 -11.13 12.10 -2.16
N LYS A 125 -11.05 13.44 -2.21
CA LYS A 125 -10.55 14.26 -1.10
C LYS A 125 -11.38 14.16 0.18
N ASP A 126 -12.66 13.79 0.06
CA ASP A 126 -13.57 13.63 1.19
C ASP A 126 -13.61 12.17 1.70
N VAL A 127 -12.92 11.25 1.02
CA VAL A 127 -12.83 9.85 1.41
C VAL A 127 -11.86 9.71 2.57
N SER A 128 -12.31 9.07 3.65
CA SER A 128 -11.45 8.73 4.78
C SER A 128 -10.69 7.44 4.52
N GLY A 129 -9.46 7.33 5.04
CA GLY A 129 -8.69 6.08 4.98
C GLY A 129 -7.99 5.83 3.65
N ILE A 130 -7.67 6.86 2.87
CA ILE A 130 -6.91 6.77 1.62
C ILE A 130 -5.54 7.45 1.68
N GLY A 131 -5.09 7.81 2.88
CA GLY A 131 -3.88 8.59 3.09
C GLY A 131 -2.63 7.85 2.63
N HIS A 132 -2.56 6.54 2.84
CA HIS A 132 -1.42 5.76 2.42
C HIS A 132 -1.37 5.59 0.91
N PHE A 133 -2.51 5.27 0.29
CA PHE A 133 -2.60 5.15 -1.17
C PHE A 133 -2.23 6.47 -1.85
N THR A 134 -2.82 7.58 -1.40
CA THR A 134 -2.58 8.90 -2.02
C THR A 134 -1.14 9.34 -1.88
N ALA A 135 -0.44 8.97 -0.79
CA ALA A 135 0.99 9.21 -0.65
C ALA A 135 1.82 8.42 -1.66
N MET A 136 1.53 7.11 -1.83
CA MET A 136 2.26 6.24 -2.77
C MET A 136 2.21 6.78 -4.19
N VAL A 137 1.03 7.17 -4.67
CA VAL A 137 0.82 7.60 -6.07
C VAL A 137 0.87 9.11 -6.26
N TRP A 138 1.37 9.84 -5.25
CA TRP A 138 1.48 11.29 -5.33
C TRP A 138 2.47 11.70 -6.43
N LYS A 139 1.99 12.43 -7.44
CA LYS A 139 2.80 12.79 -8.62
C LYS A 139 3.90 13.81 -8.34
N GLY A 140 3.83 14.51 -7.20
CA GLY A 140 4.86 15.49 -6.80
C GLY A 140 6.09 14.86 -6.15
N ALA A 141 6.04 13.57 -5.77
CA ALA A 141 7.17 12.87 -5.19
C ALA A 141 8.03 12.21 -6.28
N ASN A 142 9.35 12.31 -6.16
CA ASN A 142 10.31 11.61 -7.04
C ASN A 142 11.41 10.86 -6.27
N LYS A 143 11.38 10.89 -4.94
CA LYS A 143 12.28 10.13 -4.06
C LYS A 143 11.47 9.31 -3.06
N ILE A 144 11.99 8.15 -2.72
CA ILE A 144 11.47 7.30 -1.64
C ILE A 144 12.62 6.80 -0.78
N GLY A 145 12.39 6.66 0.51
CA GLY A 145 13.26 5.89 1.40
C GLY A 145 12.41 5.17 2.42
N CYS A 146 12.71 3.90 2.64
CA CYS A 146 11.95 3.04 3.53
C CYS A 146 12.86 2.31 4.50
N ALA A 147 12.31 1.89 5.62
CA ALA A 147 13.01 1.15 6.64
C ALA A 147 12.06 0.25 7.41
N GLN A 148 12.66 -0.76 8.07
CA GLN A 148 11.97 -1.66 8.97
C GLN A 148 12.76 -1.78 10.28
N SER A 149 12.05 -1.84 11.40
CA SER A 149 12.62 -2.21 12.69
C SER A 149 11.61 -3.08 13.46
N GLY A 150 11.95 -4.34 13.68
CA GLY A 150 11.01 -5.33 14.20
C GLY A 150 9.76 -5.44 13.31
N ASP A 151 8.60 -5.22 13.91
CA ASP A 151 7.29 -5.28 13.24
C ASP A 151 6.87 -3.95 12.59
N TYR A 152 7.68 -2.91 12.66
CA TYR A 152 7.36 -1.55 12.19
C TYR A 152 8.00 -1.27 10.83
N TYR A 153 7.19 -0.77 9.90
CA TYR A 153 7.59 -0.40 8.54
C TYR A 153 7.30 1.08 8.32
N VAL A 154 8.29 1.81 7.82
CA VAL A 154 8.20 3.26 7.57
C VAL A 154 8.66 3.53 6.16
N CYS A 155 7.87 4.22 5.36
CA CYS A 155 8.28 4.75 4.07
C CYS A 155 8.04 6.25 4.04
N GLN A 156 9.04 7.00 3.58
CA GLN A 156 8.97 8.44 3.40
C GLN A 156 9.08 8.80 1.92
N TYR A 157 8.19 9.68 1.46
CA TYR A 157 8.05 10.11 0.06
C TYR A 157 8.43 11.58 -0.07
N GLY A 158 9.49 11.85 -0.80
CA GLY A 158 10.03 13.20 -0.97
C GLY A 158 10.25 13.58 -2.41
N HIS A 159 10.88 14.73 -2.59
CA HIS A 159 11.41 15.18 -3.87
C HIS A 159 12.84 15.63 -3.69
N THR A 160 13.64 15.55 -4.75
CA THR A 160 15.02 16.07 -4.80
C THR A 160 15.15 17.52 -4.28
N ASN A 161 14.08 18.32 -4.30
CA ASN A 161 14.08 19.72 -3.86
C ASN A 161 13.82 19.89 -2.34
N CYS A 162 13.54 18.79 -1.67
CA CYS A 162 13.17 18.71 -0.26
C CYS A 162 14.25 17.98 0.58
N MET A 163 15.33 17.52 -0.05
CA MET A 163 16.40 16.73 0.55
C MET A 163 17.39 17.61 1.32
N ALA A 164 18.14 17.02 2.25
CA ALA A 164 19.13 17.70 3.09
C ALA A 164 20.47 17.88 2.35
N GLU A 165 20.90 16.91 1.53
CA GLU A 165 22.11 17.00 0.71
C GLU A 165 21.76 16.79 -0.78
N ASP A 166 21.80 17.86 -1.58
CA ASP A 166 21.82 17.73 -3.04
C ASP A 166 23.22 18.10 -3.58
N PRO A 167 23.81 17.27 -4.47
CA PRO A 167 25.10 17.54 -5.10
C PRO A 167 25.19 18.82 -5.95
N ASN A 168 24.07 19.52 -6.23
CA ASN A 168 24.06 20.74 -7.05
C ASN A 168 23.90 22.06 -6.27
N GLY A 169 23.71 22.01 -4.93
CA GLY A 169 23.87 23.18 -4.05
C GLY A 169 22.85 24.33 -4.23
N SER A 170 21.68 24.08 -4.82
CA SER A 170 20.56 25.04 -4.85
C SER A 170 19.97 25.27 -3.44
N ASN A 171 19.18 26.34 -3.25
CA ASN A 171 18.45 26.59 -1.99
C ASN A 171 17.36 25.53 -1.76
N TYR A 172 17.71 24.40 -1.14
CA TYR A 172 16.79 23.33 -0.78
C TYR A 172 16.18 23.53 0.61
N GLY A 173 14.93 23.09 0.77
CA GLY A 173 14.09 23.51 1.90
C GLY A 173 13.58 24.95 1.75
N GLY A 174 12.37 25.21 2.26
CA GLY A 174 11.65 26.47 2.01
C GLY A 174 10.67 26.36 0.84
N ARG A 175 10.31 27.50 0.21
CA ARG A 175 9.15 27.61 -0.71
C ARG A 175 9.12 26.56 -1.82
N ASP A 176 10.25 26.25 -2.45
CA ASP A 176 10.27 25.30 -3.57
C ASP A 176 9.88 23.88 -3.18
N CYS A 177 10.05 23.46 -1.92
CA CYS A 177 9.58 22.16 -1.46
C CYS A 177 8.05 22.12 -1.26
N PHE A 178 7.47 23.22 -0.76
CA PHE A 178 6.06 23.31 -0.40
C PHE A 178 5.16 23.83 -1.55
N GLU A 179 5.73 24.51 -2.55
CA GLU A 179 5.01 25.07 -3.69
C GLU A 179 4.84 24.07 -4.84
N GLY A 180 3.70 24.21 -5.54
CA GLY A 180 3.32 23.39 -6.68
C GLY A 180 1.95 22.72 -6.48
N VAL A 181 1.39 22.25 -7.60
CA VAL A 181 0.20 21.39 -7.61
C VAL A 181 0.50 20.21 -8.55
N PRO A 182 0.72 19.00 -8.01
CA PRO A 182 0.87 18.70 -6.58
C PRO A 182 2.09 19.38 -5.95
N SER A 183 2.05 19.59 -4.62
CA SER A 183 3.24 19.93 -3.86
C SER A 183 4.28 18.81 -3.98
N LYS A 184 5.56 19.13 -3.76
CA LYS A 184 6.65 18.15 -3.83
C LYS A 184 6.69 17.20 -2.62
N LEU A 185 5.88 17.50 -1.62
CA LEU A 185 5.58 16.65 -0.48
C LEU A 185 4.26 15.94 -0.71
N ALA A 186 4.28 14.61 -0.62
CA ALA A 186 3.08 13.79 -0.65
C ALA A 186 2.07 14.28 0.40
N ASN A 187 0.80 14.38 0.03
CA ASN A 187 -0.35 14.75 0.88
C ASN A 187 -0.32 16.11 1.61
N PHE A 188 0.77 16.89 1.58
CA PHE A 188 0.90 18.14 2.34
C PHE A 188 -0.23 19.15 2.09
N ASN A 189 -0.64 19.32 0.82
CA ASN A 189 -1.70 20.24 0.41
C ASN A 189 -2.82 19.49 -0.33
N ILE A 190 -3.23 18.32 0.18
CA ILE A 190 -4.22 17.45 -0.45
C ILE A 190 -5.54 18.17 -0.80
N GLY A 191 -5.97 19.11 0.05
CA GLY A 191 -7.18 19.92 -0.21
C GLY A 191 -7.05 20.91 -1.38
N LEU A 192 -5.82 21.27 -1.78
CA LEU A 192 -5.56 22.14 -2.94
C LEU A 192 -5.36 21.35 -4.24
N CYS A 193 -5.37 20.02 -4.18
CA CYS A 193 -5.25 19.20 -5.36
C CYS A 193 -6.55 19.18 -6.20
N PRO A 194 -6.45 19.42 -7.51
CA PRO A 194 -7.60 19.31 -8.40
C PRO A 194 -7.99 17.83 -8.60
N GLU A 195 -9.26 17.62 -8.91
CA GLU A 195 -9.86 16.30 -9.19
C GLU A 195 -9.66 15.87 -10.66
N ASP A 196 -8.71 16.46 -11.37
CA ASP A 196 -8.43 16.18 -12.79
C ASP A 196 -7.28 15.17 -13.00
N GLY A 197 -6.83 14.52 -11.91
CA GLY A 197 -5.73 13.57 -11.94
C GLY A 197 -4.33 14.19 -11.89
N THR A 198 -4.21 15.51 -11.67
CA THR A 198 -2.90 16.19 -11.56
C THR A 198 -2.09 15.71 -10.37
N CYS A 199 -2.72 15.39 -9.24
CA CYS A 199 -2.01 14.97 -8.02
C CYS A 199 -2.01 13.45 -7.78
N VAL A 200 -3.19 12.84 -7.94
CA VAL A 200 -3.47 11.42 -7.64
C VAL A 200 -4.19 10.85 -8.85
N GLY A 201 -3.75 9.69 -9.35
CA GLY A 201 -4.30 9.07 -10.55
C GLY A 201 -5.62 8.35 -10.33
N CYS A 202 -6.66 8.97 -9.79
CA CYS A 202 -7.96 8.31 -9.61
C CYS A 202 -8.66 8.09 -10.96
N ARG A 203 -8.92 6.83 -11.33
CA ARG A 203 -9.51 6.45 -12.63
C ARG A 203 -10.27 5.12 -12.57
N ASP A 204 -11.34 5.03 -11.78
CA ASP A 204 -11.96 3.74 -11.44
C ASP A 204 -12.39 2.84 -12.62
N ASP A 205 -12.99 3.41 -13.65
CA ASP A 205 -13.51 2.67 -14.82
C ASP A 205 -12.45 2.40 -15.88
N LEU A 206 -11.48 3.29 -15.99
CA LEU A 206 -10.42 3.18 -16.98
C LEU A 206 -9.28 2.30 -16.48
N LEU A 207 -8.97 2.35 -15.18
CA LEU A 207 -7.82 1.66 -14.62
C LEU A 207 -7.92 0.15 -14.78
N GLU A 208 -9.05 -0.49 -14.44
CA GLU A 208 -9.16 -1.95 -14.56
C GLU A 208 -9.08 -2.41 -16.03
N ASN A 209 -9.65 -1.62 -16.94
CA ASN A 209 -9.67 -1.94 -18.37
C ASN A 209 -8.36 -1.60 -19.08
N ASP A 210 -7.55 -0.68 -18.55
CA ASP A 210 -6.31 -0.19 -19.16
C ASP A 210 -5.03 -0.55 -18.38
N ALA A 211 -5.15 -1.19 -17.21
CA ALA A 211 -4.03 -1.49 -16.30
C ALA A 211 -2.86 -2.16 -17.03
N GLN A 212 -3.14 -3.20 -17.81
CA GLN A 212 -2.12 -3.91 -18.59
C GLN A 212 -1.43 -2.98 -19.59
N ALA A 213 -2.20 -2.16 -20.32
CA ALA A 213 -1.64 -1.22 -21.28
C ALA A 213 -0.79 -0.13 -20.61
N ARG A 214 -1.13 0.29 -19.39
CA ARG A 214 -0.34 1.26 -18.61
C ARG A 214 0.96 0.66 -18.13
N LEU A 215 0.92 -0.53 -17.55
CA LEU A 215 2.10 -1.25 -17.13
C LEU A 215 3.05 -1.46 -18.32
N GLU A 216 2.53 -1.87 -19.47
CA GLU A 216 3.30 -1.96 -20.71
C GLU A 216 3.91 -0.62 -21.14
N GLN A 217 3.17 0.49 -21.00
CA GLN A 217 3.65 1.83 -21.37
C GLN A 217 4.86 2.28 -20.53
N CYS A 218 4.89 1.94 -19.26
CA CYS A 218 6.00 2.27 -18.37
C CYS A 218 7.05 1.15 -18.25
N GLY A 219 6.85 0.03 -18.96
CA GLY A 219 7.72 -1.14 -18.91
C GLY A 219 7.62 -1.95 -17.62
N ALA A 220 6.56 -1.79 -16.83
CA ALA A 220 6.31 -2.59 -15.63
C ALA A 220 5.85 -4.02 -15.97
N GLY A 221 5.92 -4.91 -14.98
CA GLY A 221 5.43 -6.30 -15.04
C GLY A 221 3.93 -6.40 -15.33
N PRO A 222 3.39 -7.62 -15.55
CA PRO A 222 1.98 -7.81 -15.88
C PRO A 222 1.04 -7.38 -14.74
N VAL A 223 -0.24 -7.19 -15.05
CA VAL A 223 -1.25 -6.97 -14.00
C VAL A 223 -1.37 -8.21 -13.12
N GLU A 224 -1.06 -8.07 -11.84
CA GLU A 224 -1.34 -9.09 -10.82
C GLU A 224 -2.86 -9.26 -10.62
N GLU A 225 -3.36 -10.51 -10.68
CA GLU A 225 -4.81 -10.83 -10.60
C GLU A 225 -5.43 -10.31 -9.29
N THR A 226 -4.66 -10.38 -8.22
CA THR A 226 -5.03 -9.96 -6.86
C THR A 226 -5.29 -8.46 -6.71
N VAL A 227 -4.82 -7.64 -7.67
CA VAL A 227 -4.99 -6.18 -7.66
C VAL A 227 -6.47 -5.79 -7.63
N TRP A 228 -7.36 -6.57 -8.26
CA TRP A 228 -8.79 -6.23 -8.43
C TRP A 228 -9.77 -7.22 -7.76
N GLU A 229 -9.34 -8.45 -7.46
CA GLU A 229 -10.25 -9.58 -7.28
C GLU A 229 -11.16 -9.56 -6.03
N ARG A 230 -10.97 -8.65 -5.06
CA ARG A 230 -11.79 -8.67 -3.84
C ARG A 230 -13.16 -7.98 -3.92
N GLN A 231 -13.58 -7.44 -5.07
CA GLN A 231 -14.98 -7.02 -5.23
C GLN A 231 -15.95 -8.16 -5.57
N GLN A 232 -15.49 -9.41 -5.76
CA GLN A 232 -16.37 -10.49 -6.27
C GLN A 232 -16.49 -11.75 -5.41
N GLN A 233 -15.80 -11.88 -4.27
CA GLN A 233 -16.15 -12.94 -3.33
C GLN A 233 -17.22 -12.42 -2.36
N PRO A 234 -18.52 -12.82 -2.50
CA PRO A 234 -19.46 -12.62 -1.41
C PRO A 234 -18.83 -13.29 -0.18
N GLN A 235 -18.78 -12.57 0.95
CA GLN A 235 -18.35 -13.14 2.22
C GLN A 235 -18.94 -14.54 2.34
N GLN A 236 -18.09 -15.57 2.24
CA GLN A 236 -18.55 -16.91 2.55
C GLN A 236 -19.08 -16.83 3.97
N GLN A 237 -20.39 -17.00 4.13
CA GLN A 237 -21.02 -17.11 5.43
C GLN A 237 -20.25 -18.18 6.19
N VAL A 238 -19.42 -17.75 7.13
CA VAL A 238 -18.88 -18.66 8.14
C VAL A 238 -20.12 -19.26 8.81
N PRO A 239 -20.37 -20.57 8.71
CA PRO A 239 -21.53 -21.15 9.34
C PRO A 239 -21.41 -20.84 10.83
N SER A 240 -22.40 -20.16 11.39
CA SER A 240 -22.39 -19.86 12.81
C SER A 240 -22.25 -21.18 13.58
N ALA A 241 -21.36 -21.20 14.58
CA ALA A 241 -21.11 -22.35 15.46
C ALA A 241 -22.37 -22.81 16.24
N ALA A 242 -23.51 -22.14 16.05
CA ALA A 242 -24.80 -22.52 16.60
C ALA A 242 -25.39 -23.78 15.95
N ASN A 243 -25.06 -24.10 14.69
CA ASN A 243 -25.68 -25.24 14.00
C ASN A 243 -25.01 -26.60 14.25
N THR A 244 -23.79 -26.65 14.81
CA THR A 244 -23.13 -27.92 15.14
C THR A 244 -23.61 -28.51 16.48
N LEU A 245 -24.02 -27.68 17.44
CA LEU A 245 -24.57 -28.12 18.72
C LEU A 245 -25.95 -28.78 18.59
N SER A 246 -26.80 -28.32 17.67
CA SER A 246 -28.12 -28.92 17.43
C SER A 246 -28.02 -30.30 16.78
N VAL A 247 -27.05 -30.53 15.90
CA VAL A 247 -26.86 -31.83 15.23
C VAL A 247 -26.23 -32.85 16.19
N LEU A 248 -25.29 -32.42 17.03
CA LEU A 248 -24.68 -33.28 18.07
C LEU A 248 -25.67 -33.69 19.17
N MET A 249 -26.60 -32.81 19.58
CA MET A 249 -27.65 -33.19 20.53
C MET A 249 -28.69 -34.16 19.94
N ILE A 250 -29.05 -34.02 18.66
CA ILE A 250 -30.00 -34.93 18.00
C ILE A 250 -29.38 -36.33 17.83
N MET A 251 -28.09 -36.44 17.55
CA MET A 251 -27.41 -37.74 17.49
C MET A 251 -27.27 -38.40 18.88
N TYR A 252 -27.09 -37.63 19.95
CA TYR A 252 -27.05 -38.20 21.31
C TYR A 252 -28.41 -38.73 21.79
N VAL A 253 -29.51 -38.06 21.43
CA VAL A 253 -30.88 -38.50 21.78
C VAL A 253 -31.28 -39.78 21.02
N LEU A 254 -30.84 -39.94 19.77
CA LEU A 254 -31.15 -41.13 18.97
C LEU A 254 -30.31 -42.35 19.36
N VAL A 255 -29.08 -42.17 19.84
CA VAL A 255 -28.23 -43.28 20.32
C VAL A 255 -28.68 -43.79 21.69
N PHE A 256 -29.26 -42.95 22.54
CA PHE A 256 -29.79 -43.37 23.85
C PHE A 256 -31.13 -44.14 23.79
N MET A 257 -31.86 -44.10 22.66
CA MET A 257 -33.12 -44.84 22.50
C MET A 257 -32.95 -46.30 22.05
N GLN A 258 -31.73 -46.79 21.81
CA GLN A 258 -31.49 -48.16 21.35
C GLN A 258 -30.81 -49.08 22.37
N VAL A 259 -30.49 -48.60 23.58
CA VAL A 259 -29.79 -49.43 24.59
C VAL A 259 -30.36 -49.20 25.99
N LEU A 260 -31.60 -49.61 26.26
CA LEU A 260 -32.02 -50.05 27.60
C LEU A 260 -33.21 -51.03 27.49
N PRO A 261 -33.01 -52.34 27.71
CA PRO A 261 -34.11 -53.26 27.98
C PRO A 261 -34.50 -53.20 29.46
N ASN A 262 -35.80 -53.04 29.71
CA ASN A 262 -36.50 -53.31 30.97
C ASN A 262 -36.04 -52.53 32.22
N HIS A 263 -36.87 -51.62 32.73
CA HIS A 263 -37.52 -51.78 34.04
C HIS A 263 -38.47 -50.61 34.37
N PRO A 264 -39.49 -50.84 35.22
CA PRO A 264 -40.64 -49.96 35.43
C PRO A 264 -40.45 -48.99 36.62
N PHE A 265 -41.47 -48.15 36.85
CA PHE A 265 -41.66 -47.17 37.93
C PHE A 265 -41.03 -45.77 37.65
N ALA A 266 -41.66 -44.65 37.97
CA ALA A 266 -43.02 -44.31 38.41
C ALA A 266 -43.09 -42.77 38.49
N ILE A 267 -44.27 -42.24 38.15
CA ILE A 267 -44.81 -40.88 38.39
C ILE A 267 -44.12 -39.74 37.63
#